data_AF-A0A2H0LRZ5-F1
#
_entry.id   AF-A0A2H0LRZ5-F1
#
_cell.length_a   1.000
_cell.length_b   1.000
_cell.length_c   1.000
_cell.angle_alpha   90.00
_cell.angle_beta   90.00
_cell.angle_gamma   90.00
#
_symmetry.space_group_name_H-M   'P 1'
#
loop_
_entity.id
_entity.type
_entity.pdbx_description
1 polymer ?
#
loop_
_entity_poly.entity_id
_entity_poly.type
_entity_poly.pdbx_seq_one_letter_code
_entity_poly.pdbx_strand_id
1 'polypeptide(L)'
;MKNKSIGSKVWAIAEGYIPATSHGPEPQMTSHETACILNAGESEAHIKITVFYEDREPIGPYQLTVPGKRTNHVRFNDLKDPEPVPRDTPFAS
;
A
#
# COMPACT_ATOMS: atom_id res chain seq x y z
N MET A 1 18.71 17.25 -16.75
CA MET A 1 17.47 17.76 -16.11
C MET A 1 17.78 17.99 -14.64
N LYS A 2 17.55 19.19 -14.08
CA LYS A 2 17.75 19.44 -12.65
C LYS A 2 16.93 18.40 -11.86
N ASN A 3 17.52 17.78 -10.83
CA ASN A 3 16.92 16.81 -9.90
C ASN A 3 15.65 17.39 -9.23
N LYS A 4 14.54 17.45 -9.96
CA LYS A 4 13.25 17.83 -9.39
C LYS A 4 12.65 16.55 -8.84
N SER A 5 12.45 16.50 -7.52
CA SER A 5 11.68 15.42 -6.89
C SER A 5 10.29 15.38 -7.51
N ILE A 6 9.89 14.23 -8.06
CA ILE A 6 8.57 14.00 -8.63
C ILE A 6 7.67 13.39 -7.53
N GLY A 7 6.44 13.88 -7.40
CA GLY A 7 5.45 13.36 -6.46
C GLY A 7 5.23 14.23 -5.22
N SER A 8 4.58 13.63 -4.22
CA SER A 8 4.27 14.23 -2.91
C SER A 8 4.78 13.32 -1.79
N LYS A 9 4.98 13.88 -0.59
CA LYS A 9 5.33 13.13 0.63
C LYS A 9 4.13 12.55 1.36
N VAL A 10 2.92 13.03 1.04
CA VAL A 10 1.66 12.61 1.64
C VAL A 10 0.65 12.40 0.51
N TRP A 11 -0.01 11.26 0.58
CA TRP A 11 -1.08 10.82 -0.32
C TRP A 11 -2.20 10.25 0.54
N ALA A 12 -3.42 10.27 0.02
CA ALA A 12 -4.56 9.60 0.60
C ALA A 12 -5.29 8.86 -0.53
N ILE A 13 -5.65 7.61 -0.28
CA ILE A 13 -6.44 6.73 -1.15
C ILE A 13 -7.73 6.47 -0.39
N ALA A 14 -8.82 7.05 -0.87
CA ALA A 14 -10.13 6.99 -0.21
C ALA A 14 -10.89 5.67 -0.45
N GLU A 15 -10.24 4.69 -1.08
CA GLU A 15 -10.84 3.41 -1.43
C GLU A 15 -9.85 2.27 -1.18
N GLY A 16 -10.38 1.14 -0.71
CA GLY A 16 -9.65 -0.09 -0.49
C GLY A 16 -10.58 -1.22 -0.07
N TYR A 17 -10.51 -2.35 -0.77
CA TYR A 17 -11.29 -3.53 -0.42
C TYR A 17 -10.62 -4.80 -0.96
N ILE A 18 -10.37 -5.77 -0.07
CA ILE A 18 -9.81 -7.07 -0.48
C ILE A 18 -10.91 -8.13 -0.35
N PRO A 19 -11.47 -8.65 -1.46
CA PRO A 19 -12.42 -9.75 -1.40
C PRO A 19 -11.86 -10.99 -0.68
N ALA A 20 -12.66 -11.65 0.17
CA ALA A 20 -12.22 -12.89 0.82
C ALA A 20 -12.00 -14.03 -0.16
N THR A 21 -12.79 -14.06 -1.24
CA THR A 21 -12.73 -15.07 -2.30
C THR A 21 -12.08 -14.54 -3.57
N SER A 22 -11.50 -15.45 -4.35
CA SER A 22 -10.85 -15.15 -5.62
C SER A 22 -11.41 -16.05 -6.72
N HIS A 23 -11.30 -15.62 -7.98
CA HIS A 23 -11.65 -16.43 -9.14
C HIS A 23 -10.40 -16.67 -9.99
N GLY A 24 -10.09 -17.93 -10.30
CA GLY A 24 -8.94 -18.31 -11.13
C GLY A 24 -7.78 -18.91 -10.33
N PRO A 25 -6.66 -19.26 -11.01
CA PRO A 25 -5.52 -19.91 -10.38
C PRO A 25 -4.81 -19.02 -9.37
N GLU A 26 -4.55 -19.59 -8.19
CA GLU A 26 -3.64 -19.01 -7.21
C GLU A 26 -2.17 -19.31 -7.56
N PRO A 27 -1.23 -18.39 -7.26
CA PRO A 27 -1.41 -17.09 -6.60
C PRO A 27 -1.69 -15.91 -7.56
N GLN A 28 -1.71 -16.13 -8.88
CA GLN A 28 -1.76 -15.05 -9.86
C GLN A 28 -3.10 -14.29 -9.85
N MET A 29 -4.20 -15.00 -9.58
CA MET A 29 -5.55 -14.42 -9.56
C MET A 29 -6.12 -14.29 -8.14
N THR A 30 -5.29 -14.40 -7.10
CA THR A 30 -5.72 -14.08 -5.74
C THR A 30 -6.10 -12.61 -5.67
N SER A 31 -7.33 -12.31 -5.25
CA SER A 31 -7.86 -10.96 -5.04
C SER A 31 -6.91 -10.13 -4.18
N HIS A 32 -6.56 -8.94 -4.65
CA HIS A 32 -5.63 -8.05 -3.96
C HIS A 32 -5.93 -6.59 -4.24
N GLU A 33 -5.66 -5.76 -3.26
CA GLU A 33 -5.60 -4.30 -3.38
C GLU A 33 -4.11 -3.90 -3.45
N THR A 34 -3.71 -2.94 -4.30
CA THR A 34 -2.29 -2.58 -4.47
C THR A 34 -2.07 -1.08 -4.59
N ALA A 35 -1.17 -0.56 -3.76
CA ALA A 35 -0.58 0.77 -3.93
C ALA A 35 0.72 0.65 -4.75
N CYS A 36 0.71 1.16 -5.98
CA CYS A 36 1.88 1.24 -6.84
C CYS A 36 2.70 2.49 -6.52
N ILE A 37 3.94 2.32 -6.06
CA ILE A 37 4.80 3.42 -5.62
C ILE A 37 6.03 3.50 -6.52
N LEU A 38 6.28 4.68 -7.08
CA LEU A 38 7.52 5.00 -7.81
C LEU A 38 8.36 5.98 -6.99
N ASN A 39 9.56 5.56 -6.60
CA ASN A 39 10.59 6.48 -6.13
C ASN A 39 11.50 6.86 -7.31
N ALA A 40 11.18 7.98 -7.97
CA ALA A 40 12.00 8.53 -9.05
C ALA A 40 13.25 9.29 -8.55
N GLY A 41 13.42 9.42 -7.23
CA GLY A 41 14.57 10.07 -6.60
C GLY A 41 15.79 9.15 -6.48
N GLU A 42 16.91 9.73 -6.06
CA GLU A 42 18.18 9.00 -5.84
C GLU A 42 18.26 8.35 -4.45
N SER A 43 17.64 8.95 -3.44
CA SER A 43 17.65 8.46 -2.06
C SER A 43 16.55 7.45 -1.82
N GLU A 44 16.72 6.60 -0.81
CA GLU A 44 15.65 5.74 -0.31
C GLU A 44 14.44 6.56 0.15
N ALA A 45 13.24 6.03 -0.10
CA ALA A 45 11.99 6.55 0.43
C ALA A 45 11.51 5.61 1.53
N HIS A 46 11.50 6.10 2.78
CA HIS A 46 10.89 5.39 3.91
C HIS A 46 9.42 5.81 4.02
N ILE A 47 8.53 4.85 3.78
CA ILE A 47 7.10 5.08 3.66
C ILE A 47 6.40 4.50 4.88
N LYS A 48 5.39 5.24 5.34
CA LYS A 48 4.46 4.81 6.39
C LYS A 48 3.06 4.80 5.80
N ILE A 49 2.39 3.67 5.86
CA ILE A 49 0.98 3.53 5.49
C ILE A 49 0.18 3.41 6.78
N THR A 50 -0.94 4.12 6.87
CA THR A 50 -1.93 3.96 7.94
C THR A 50 -3.23 3.57 7.27
N VAL A 51 -3.94 2.56 7.78
CA VAL A 51 -5.21 2.10 7.22
C VAL A 51 -6.34 2.55 8.12
N PHE A 52 -7.34 3.20 7.55
CA PHE A 52 -8.53 3.72 8.22
C PHE A 52 -9.73 2.82 7.91
N TYR A 53 -10.64 2.68 8.87
CA TYR A 53 -11.85 1.88 8.76
C TYR A 53 -13.08 2.72 9.09
N GLU A 54 -14.26 2.24 8.72
CA GLU A 54 -15.53 2.94 8.99
C GLU A 54 -15.98 2.83 10.45
N ASP A 55 -15.58 1.78 11.15
CA ASP A 55 -16.16 1.35 12.43
C ASP A 55 -15.13 1.13 13.57
N ARG A 56 -13.85 1.42 13.33
CA ARG A 56 -12.76 1.22 14.30
C ARG A 56 -11.58 2.16 14.07
N GLU A 57 -10.71 2.22 15.06
CA GLU A 57 -9.50 3.06 15.01
C GLU A 57 -8.55 2.66 13.87
N PRO A 58 -7.76 3.61 13.34
CA PRO A 58 -6.79 3.33 12.27
C PRO A 58 -5.67 2.40 12.74
N ILE A 59 -5.15 1.61 11.81
CA ILE A 59 -4.04 0.67 12.04
C ILE A 59 -2.80 1.15 11.32
N GLY A 60 -1.67 1.17 12.01
CA GLY A 60 -0.37 1.53 11.44
C GLY A 60 0.63 1.99 12.50
N PRO A 61 1.80 2.50 12.08
CA PRO A 61 2.22 2.60 10.68
C PRO A 61 2.75 1.25 10.16
N TYR A 62 2.30 0.84 8.98
CA TYR A 62 2.99 -0.16 8.17
C TYR A 62 4.21 0.50 7.54
N GLN A 63 5.40 -0.05 7.77
CA GLN A 63 6.66 0.57 7.34
C GLN A 63 7.28 -0.22 6.19
N LEU A 64 7.67 0.49 5.13
CA LEU A 64 8.41 -0.09 4.01
C LEU A 64 9.39 0.91 3.41
N THR A 65 10.41 0.41 2.72
CA THR A 65 11.42 1.22 2.03
C THR A 65 11.35 0.96 0.53
N VAL A 66 11.29 2.03 -0.27
CA VAL A 66 11.46 1.96 -1.73
C VAL A 66 12.81 2.59 -2.09
N PRO A 67 13.79 1.81 -2.58
CA PRO A 67 15.10 2.34 -2.94
C PRO A 67 15.00 3.42 -4.02
N GLY A 68 16.06 4.23 -4.15
CA GLY A 68 16.15 5.22 -5.21
C GLY A 68 16.03 4.58 -6.60
N LYS A 69 15.34 5.25 -7.52
CA LYS A 69 15.10 4.79 -8.89
C LYS A 69 14.48 3.38 -8.95
N ARG A 70 13.52 3.08 -8.08
CA ARG A 70 12.78 1.81 -8.06
C ARG A 70 11.28 2.04 -7.96
N THR A 71 10.54 1.04 -8.43
CA THR A 71 9.09 0.89 -8.19
C THR A 71 8.86 -0.23 -7.17
N ASN A 72 7.79 -0.13 -6.39
CA ASN A 72 7.31 -1.20 -5.53
C ASN A 72 5.78 -1.28 -5.63
N HIS A 73 5.26 -2.48 -5.92
CA HIS A 73 3.83 -2.75 -5.96
C HIS A 73 3.44 -3.36 -4.62
N VAL A 74 2.94 -2.52 -3.71
CA VAL A 74 2.63 -2.93 -2.34
C VAL A 74 1.21 -3.46 -2.31
N ARG A 75 1.06 -4.78 -2.18
CA ARG A 75 -0.24 -5.41 -1.94
C ARG A 75 -0.65 -5.20 -0.49
N PHE A 76 -1.85 -4.67 -0.25
CA PHE A 76 -2.37 -4.51 1.12
C PHE A 76 -2.53 -5.86 1.83
N ASN A 77 -2.78 -6.94 1.08
CA ASN A 77 -2.82 -8.32 1.58
C ASN A 77 -1.51 -8.77 2.27
N ASP A 78 -0.38 -8.17 1.88
CA ASP A 78 0.94 -8.56 2.37
C ASP A 78 1.39 -7.72 3.58
N LEU A 79 0.60 -6.72 3.97
CA LEU A 79 0.81 -5.93 5.18
C LEU A 79 0.39 -6.74 6.41
N LYS A 80 1.33 -6.99 7.34
CA LYS A 80 1.13 -7.90 8.48
C LYS A 80 1.49 -7.31 9.85
N ASP A 81 2.27 -6.24 9.89
CA ASP A 81 2.78 -5.58 11.10
C ASP A 81 2.39 -4.09 11.05
N PRO A 82 1.58 -3.58 11.99
CA PRO A 82 1.24 -4.14 13.30
C PRO A 82 0.24 -5.31 13.30
N GLU A 83 -0.65 -5.39 12.31
CA GLU A 83 -1.55 -6.52 12.11
C GLU A 83 -2.04 -6.61 10.66
N PRO A 84 -2.55 -7.77 10.20
CA PRO A 84 -3.05 -7.91 8.83
C PRO A 84 -4.25 -7.01 8.50
N VAL A 85 -4.28 -6.48 7.28
CA VAL A 85 -5.48 -5.80 6.75
C VAL A 85 -6.59 -6.85 6.55
N PRO A 86 -7.78 -6.68 7.14
CA PRO A 86 -8.86 -7.65 7.02
C PRO A 86 -9.40 -7.70 5.58
N ARG A 87 -9.86 -8.88 5.19
CA ARG A 87 -10.62 -9.07 3.94
C ARG A 87 -12.09 -8.78 4.15
N ASP A 88 -12.82 -8.59 3.05
CA ASP A 88 -14.25 -8.24 3.03
C ASP A 88 -14.61 -7.06 3.94
N THR A 89 -13.72 -6.07 4.03
CA THR A 89 -13.89 -4.89 4.87
C THR A 89 -13.48 -3.66 4.06
N PRO A 90 -14.33 -2.64 3.93
CA PRO A 90 -13.94 -1.36 3.34
C PRO A 90 -12.87 -0.66 4.18
N PHE A 91 -11.88 -0.06 3.52
CA PHE A 91 -10.85 0.75 4.17
C PHE A 91 -10.35 1.89 3.28
N ALA A 92 -9.57 2.79 3.87
CA ALA A 92 -8.83 3.86 3.18
C ALA A 92 -7.38 3.94 3.71
N SER A 93 -6.47 4.62 3.02
CA SER A 93 -5.06 4.74 3.44
C SER A 93 -4.36 6.05 3.09
#